data_AF-A0A1Q7WXV6-F1
#
_entry.id   AF-A0A1Q7WXV6-F1
#
_cell.length_a   1.000
_cell.length_b   1.000
_cell.length_c   1.000
_cell.angle_alpha   90.00
_cell.angle_beta   90.00
_cell.angle_gamma   90.00
#
_symmetry.space_group_name_H-M   'P 1'
#
loop_
_entity.id
_entity.type
_entity.pdbx_description
1 polymer ?
#
loop_
_entity_poly.entity_id
_entity_poly.type
_entity_poly.pdbx_seq_one_letter_code
_entity_poly.pdbx_strand_id
1 'polypeptide(L)'
;MIIRKTPEQIERMAAAGVIQARCLRMLRSKCHPGITTAALDEAAERFIASQGAKASFKGYRGFPGSICTSPNSMVVHGIPSPYELKRGDIISLDVGVTKDGWVADAAITVPVGPVNPEARKLLEATRDALLAGAGEARPGNRLGDVSAAIQREVELAGFSIIRSLVGHGIGRDMHEDPQIPNYGEPGRGPELEPGMVLALEPMVNAGGPEVRVGEDNWAVYSADGSLAAHFEFTVAVTVHGGAAGLLFWLATAGWGTFELALAIRTRGGAAGRDRSFVPLTLSVLAGIGLGTVAAQRGGDLALPGSGWWPLALGLAIFLAGLALRAWAVHELGRFFKFTVVIQSDHRVVDSGPYRLIRHPSYTGLLMAALGLGIALGTWLSIPACLAPPLIGFSLRLTHEERVLAEDLGESYRAYMRRTWRLVPGVW
;
A
#
# COMPACT_ATOMS: atom_id res chain seq x y z
N MET A 1 -8.59 18.56 -20.26
CA MET A 1 -9.45 17.41 -19.84
C MET A 1 -8.56 16.39 -19.17
N ILE A 2 -8.88 15.93 -17.96
CA ILE A 2 -8.04 14.97 -17.23
C ILE A 2 -8.13 13.58 -17.89
N ILE A 3 -7.00 13.02 -18.31
CA ILE A 3 -6.93 11.74 -19.03
C ILE A 3 -6.76 10.61 -18.01
N ARG A 4 -7.72 9.68 -17.97
CA ARG A 4 -7.65 8.47 -17.16
C ARG A 4 -7.04 7.30 -17.93
N LYS A 5 -6.10 6.62 -17.30
CA LYS A 5 -5.35 5.49 -17.84
C LYS A 5 -6.04 4.19 -17.41
N THR A 6 -6.10 3.25 -18.33
CA THR A 6 -6.51 1.87 -18.03
C THR A 6 -5.43 1.17 -17.19
N PRO A 7 -5.77 0.08 -16.47
CA PRO A 7 -4.78 -0.67 -15.70
C PRO A 7 -3.56 -1.12 -16.53
N GLU A 8 -3.77 -1.55 -17.78
CA GLU A 8 -2.66 -1.93 -18.67
C GLU A 8 -1.76 -0.75 -19.02
N GLN A 9 -2.32 0.44 -19.23
CA GLN A 9 -1.55 1.65 -19.50
C GLN A 9 -0.73 2.07 -18.27
N ILE A 10 -1.30 1.93 -17.07
CA ILE A 10 -0.57 2.17 -15.81
C ILE A 10 0.62 1.21 -15.68
N GLU A 11 0.47 -0.08 -16.02
CA GLU A 11 1.59 -1.04 -16.00
C GLU A 11 2.69 -0.66 -17.00
N ARG A 12 2.32 -0.13 -18.18
CA ARG A 12 3.32 0.38 -19.15
C ARG A 12 4.05 1.62 -18.63
N MET A 13 3.35 2.53 -17.94
CA MET A 13 3.99 3.67 -17.26
C MET A 13 4.89 3.20 -16.12
N ALA A 14 4.47 2.19 -15.35
CA ALA A 14 5.28 1.62 -14.28
C ALA A 14 6.61 1.04 -14.81
N ALA A 15 6.62 0.47 -16.02
CA ALA A 15 7.86 0.03 -16.66
C ALA A 15 8.85 1.18 -16.93
N ALA A 16 8.37 2.36 -17.33
CA ALA A 16 9.18 3.58 -17.44
C ALA A 16 9.69 4.03 -16.04
N GLY A 17 8.81 4.01 -15.03
CA GLY A 17 9.15 4.34 -13.64
C GLY A 17 10.22 3.43 -13.03
N VAL A 18 10.24 2.14 -13.38
CA VAL A 18 11.31 1.22 -12.93
C VAL A 18 12.68 1.63 -13.49
N ILE A 19 12.75 2.06 -14.75
CA ILE A 19 13.99 2.53 -15.37
C ILE A 19 14.45 3.82 -14.70
N GLN A 20 13.54 4.79 -14.55
CA GLN A 20 13.81 6.04 -13.86
C GLN A 20 14.32 5.82 -12.44
N ALA A 21 13.64 5.02 -11.61
CA ALA A 21 14.04 4.78 -10.23
C ALA A 21 15.43 4.16 -10.13
N ARG A 22 15.79 3.28 -11.08
CA ARG A 22 17.16 2.73 -11.18
C ARG A 22 18.17 3.79 -11.61
N CYS A 23 17.80 4.68 -12.53
CA CYS A 23 18.63 5.81 -12.95
C CYS A 23 18.93 6.76 -11.78
N LEU A 24 17.91 7.21 -11.05
CA LEU A 24 18.06 8.06 -9.87
C LEU A 24 18.95 7.41 -8.81
N ARG A 25 18.78 6.10 -8.55
CA ARG A 25 19.64 5.35 -7.62
C ARG A 25 21.10 5.33 -8.06
N MET A 26 21.35 5.14 -9.36
CA MET A 26 22.70 5.19 -9.93
C MET A 26 23.28 6.60 -9.84
N LEU A 27 22.51 7.65 -10.14
CA LEU A 27 22.99 9.03 -10.05
C LEU A 27 23.34 9.41 -8.62
N ARG A 28 22.49 9.04 -7.65
CA ARG A 28 22.76 9.23 -6.23
C ARG A 28 24.09 8.61 -5.80
N SER A 29 24.45 7.43 -6.29
CA SER A 29 25.75 6.80 -5.93
C SER A 29 26.96 7.46 -6.60
N LYS A 30 26.74 8.27 -7.63
CA LYS A 30 27.77 9.06 -8.32
C LYS A 30 27.94 10.47 -7.75
N CYS A 31 27.01 10.97 -6.96
CA CYS A 31 27.13 12.28 -6.33
C CYS A 31 28.25 12.30 -5.27
N HIS A 32 29.39 12.87 -5.63
CA HIS A 32 30.54 13.09 -4.75
C HIS A 32 31.24 14.40 -5.08
N PRO A 33 32.03 14.98 -4.16
CA PRO A 33 32.81 16.18 -4.48
C PRO A 33 33.69 15.99 -5.73
N GLY A 34 33.71 16.99 -6.61
CA GLY A 34 34.50 17.01 -7.85
C GLY A 34 33.81 16.40 -9.08
N ILE A 35 32.65 15.75 -8.95
CA ILE A 35 31.88 15.34 -10.14
C ILE A 35 31.14 16.55 -10.72
N THR A 36 31.13 16.69 -12.05
CA THR A 36 30.35 17.74 -12.71
C THR A 36 28.90 17.32 -12.92
N THR A 37 27.98 18.28 -12.97
CA THR A 37 26.59 17.97 -13.30
C THR A 37 26.43 17.47 -14.75
N ALA A 38 27.27 17.94 -15.68
CA ALA A 38 27.36 17.39 -17.03
C ALA A 38 27.76 15.89 -17.06
N ALA A 39 28.65 15.45 -16.17
CA ALA A 39 29.01 14.02 -16.08
C ALA A 39 27.86 13.15 -15.54
N LEU A 40 27.03 13.71 -14.65
CA LEU A 40 25.80 13.06 -14.18
C LEU A 40 24.78 12.91 -15.32
N ASP A 41 24.59 13.95 -16.13
CA ASP A 41 23.71 13.92 -17.30
C ASP A 41 24.15 12.87 -18.33
N GLU A 42 25.43 12.85 -18.69
CA GLU A 42 25.98 11.87 -19.64
C GLU A 42 25.84 10.43 -19.11
N ALA A 43 25.97 10.22 -17.80
CA ALA A 43 25.72 8.93 -17.17
C ALA A 43 24.23 8.53 -17.24
N ALA A 44 23.31 9.47 -16.98
CA ALA A 44 21.88 9.24 -17.08
C ALA A 44 21.45 8.90 -18.51
N GLU A 45 21.90 9.68 -19.50
CA GLU A 45 21.56 9.47 -20.90
C GLU A 45 21.95 8.07 -21.37
N ARG A 46 23.20 7.66 -21.13
CA ARG A 46 23.69 6.32 -21.46
C ARG A 46 22.89 5.24 -20.76
N PHE A 47 22.59 5.43 -19.46
CA PHE A 47 21.82 4.46 -18.70
C PHE A 47 20.42 4.29 -19.28
N ILE A 48 19.68 5.38 -19.50
CA ILE A 48 18.31 5.35 -20.02
C ILE A 48 18.29 4.73 -21.43
N ALA A 49 19.21 5.12 -22.30
CA ALA A 49 19.35 4.54 -23.64
C ALA A 49 19.63 3.03 -23.59
N SER A 50 20.48 2.57 -22.66
CA SER A 50 20.78 1.14 -22.49
C SER A 50 19.58 0.28 -22.09
N GLN A 51 18.53 0.89 -21.51
CA GLN A 51 17.27 0.22 -21.17
C GLN A 51 16.23 0.26 -22.32
N GLY A 52 16.64 0.76 -23.50
CA GLY A 52 15.76 0.95 -24.65
C GLY A 52 14.67 1.98 -24.39
N ALA A 53 14.98 3.02 -23.61
CA ALA A 53 14.10 4.14 -23.30
C ALA A 53 14.74 5.46 -23.77
N LYS A 54 13.99 6.55 -23.71
CA LYS A 54 14.46 7.91 -24.05
C LYS A 54 14.40 8.81 -22.82
N ALA A 55 15.39 9.70 -22.69
CA ALA A 55 15.32 10.79 -21.73
C ALA A 55 14.25 11.79 -22.19
N SER A 56 13.20 11.98 -21.40
CA SER A 56 12.02 12.77 -21.79
C SER A 56 12.33 14.25 -21.94
N PHE A 57 13.29 14.76 -21.18
CA PHE A 57 13.62 16.19 -21.16
C PHE A 57 14.48 16.61 -22.36
N LYS A 58 15.22 15.68 -22.97
CA LYS A 58 16.14 16.03 -24.05
C LYS A 58 15.39 16.53 -25.28
N GLY A 59 15.57 17.81 -25.60
CA GLY A 59 14.88 18.52 -26.67
C GLY A 59 13.46 18.98 -26.31
N TYR A 60 12.96 18.69 -25.10
CA TYR A 60 11.63 19.11 -24.67
C TYR A 60 11.55 20.63 -24.61
N ARG A 61 10.77 21.24 -25.51
CA ARG A 61 10.68 22.69 -25.69
C ARG A 61 12.06 23.39 -25.84
N GLY A 62 13.05 22.65 -26.35
CA GLY A 62 14.41 23.15 -26.54
C GLY A 62 15.36 22.93 -25.35
N PHE A 63 14.96 22.21 -24.29
CA PHE A 63 15.86 21.89 -23.18
C PHE A 63 17.03 21.01 -23.67
N PRO A 64 18.29 21.36 -23.35
CA PRO A 64 19.44 20.70 -23.96
C PRO A 64 19.88 19.41 -23.23
N GLY A 65 19.60 19.28 -21.93
CA GLY A 65 20.03 18.15 -21.10
C GLY A 65 19.11 16.93 -21.19
N SER A 66 19.60 15.77 -20.76
CA SER A 66 18.81 14.55 -20.57
C SER A 66 18.10 14.50 -19.21
N ILE A 67 18.69 15.14 -18.21
CA ILE A 67 18.15 15.30 -16.85
C ILE A 67 18.25 16.77 -16.42
N CYS A 68 17.51 17.16 -15.39
CA CYS A 68 17.76 18.44 -14.71
C CYS A 68 18.66 18.22 -13.49
N THR A 69 19.64 19.09 -13.29
CA THR A 69 20.57 19.06 -12.16
C THR A 69 20.59 20.41 -11.47
N SER A 70 19.98 20.49 -10.28
CA SER A 70 19.76 21.77 -9.59
C SER A 70 20.49 21.80 -8.24
N PRO A 71 21.71 22.38 -8.17
CA PRO A 71 22.44 22.50 -6.92
C PRO A 71 21.94 23.68 -6.06
N ASN A 72 21.92 23.46 -4.75
CA ASN A 72 21.78 24.48 -3.70
C ASN A 72 20.52 25.35 -3.81
N SER A 73 20.64 26.61 -4.26
CA SER A 73 19.51 27.55 -4.40
C SER A 73 18.74 27.37 -5.69
N MET A 74 19.24 26.53 -6.59
CA MET A 74 18.54 26.17 -7.81
C MET A 74 17.43 25.17 -7.48
N VAL A 75 16.19 25.58 -7.76
CA VAL A 75 14.96 24.87 -7.44
C VAL A 75 14.73 23.72 -8.42
N VAL A 76 14.64 24.03 -9.71
CA VAL A 76 14.32 23.09 -10.81
C VAL A 76 14.96 23.55 -12.12
N HIS A 77 14.88 22.68 -13.13
CA HIS A 77 15.26 22.96 -14.53
C HIS A 77 16.73 23.39 -14.73
N GLY A 78 17.61 23.00 -13.81
CA GLY A 78 19.03 23.23 -13.95
C GLY A 78 19.60 22.52 -15.16
N ILE A 79 20.14 23.28 -16.11
CA ILE A 79 20.86 22.72 -17.25
C ILE A 79 22.18 22.10 -16.75
N PRO A 80 22.46 20.81 -17.05
CA PRO A 80 23.73 20.18 -16.75
C PRO A 80 24.91 20.97 -17.31
N SER A 81 25.95 21.20 -16.49
CA SER A 81 27.03 22.14 -16.79
C SER A 81 28.37 21.66 -16.23
N PRO A 82 29.48 22.39 -16.47
CA PRO A 82 30.77 22.12 -15.84
C PRO A 82 30.81 22.37 -14.32
N TYR A 83 29.68 22.71 -13.67
CA TYR A 83 29.63 22.90 -12.23
C TYR A 83 30.05 21.62 -11.49
N GLU A 84 31.17 21.69 -10.78
CA GLU A 84 31.65 20.63 -9.91
C GLU A 84 30.97 20.68 -8.55
N LEU A 85 30.36 19.56 -8.15
CA LEU A 85 29.78 19.40 -6.83
C LEU A 85 30.83 19.55 -5.75
N LYS A 86 30.51 20.25 -4.67
CA LYS A 86 31.37 20.48 -3.52
C LYS A 86 30.83 19.77 -2.30
N ARG A 87 31.72 19.49 -1.34
CA ARG A 87 31.30 18.99 -0.03
C ARG A 87 30.37 20.00 0.63
N GLY A 88 29.20 19.55 1.06
CA GLY A 88 28.20 20.38 1.70
C GLY A 88 27.12 20.90 0.75
N ASP A 89 27.26 20.69 -0.56
CA ASP A 89 26.17 20.96 -1.50
C ASP A 89 25.00 20.00 -1.27
N ILE A 90 23.82 20.46 -1.65
CA ILE A 90 22.68 19.59 -1.99
C ILE A 90 22.42 19.72 -3.48
N ILE A 91 21.94 18.65 -4.12
CA ILE A 91 21.60 18.66 -5.54
C ILE A 91 20.29 17.91 -5.77
N SER A 92 19.34 18.57 -6.43
CA SER A 92 18.16 17.92 -7.00
C SER A 92 18.51 17.30 -8.35
N LEU A 93 18.18 16.02 -8.48
CA LEU A 93 18.31 15.21 -9.68
C LEU A 93 16.91 14.84 -10.13
N ASP A 94 16.54 15.30 -11.32
CA ASP A 94 15.19 15.16 -11.86
C ASP A 94 15.28 14.45 -13.23
N VAL A 95 14.50 13.38 -13.38
CA VAL A 95 14.67 12.37 -14.42
C VAL A 95 13.33 11.95 -15.02
N GLY A 96 13.01 12.53 -16.18
CA GLY A 96 11.94 12.04 -17.04
C GLY A 96 12.39 10.88 -17.96
N VAL A 97 11.63 9.78 -17.97
CA VAL A 97 11.87 8.63 -18.86
C VAL A 97 10.66 8.32 -19.71
N THR A 98 10.86 8.17 -21.01
CA THR A 98 9.85 7.67 -21.95
C THR A 98 10.18 6.25 -22.41
N LYS A 99 9.30 5.28 -22.11
CA LYS A 99 9.38 3.89 -22.58
C LYS A 99 8.12 3.53 -23.35
N ASP A 100 8.26 3.08 -24.60
CA ASP A 100 7.15 2.66 -25.47
C ASP A 100 6.02 3.72 -25.56
N GLY A 101 6.43 4.99 -25.53
CA GLY A 101 5.58 6.17 -25.57
C GLY A 101 4.81 6.46 -24.28
N TRP A 102 5.23 5.92 -23.14
CA TRP A 102 4.71 6.23 -21.81
C TRP A 102 5.77 6.90 -20.97
N VAL A 103 5.40 7.98 -20.30
CA VAL A 103 6.30 8.84 -19.54
C VAL A 103 6.19 8.52 -18.05
N ALA A 104 7.32 8.51 -17.37
CA ALA A 104 7.41 8.58 -15.91
C ALA A 104 8.32 9.74 -15.52
N ASP A 105 7.96 10.43 -14.44
CA ASP A 105 8.71 11.55 -13.88
C ASP A 105 8.90 11.48 -12.36
N ALA A 106 10.07 11.91 -11.90
CA ALA A 106 10.52 11.83 -10.53
C ALA A 106 11.86 12.52 -10.33
N ALA A 107 11.98 13.12 -9.15
CA ALA A 107 13.14 13.83 -8.69
C ALA A 107 13.50 13.44 -7.25
N ILE A 108 14.79 13.54 -6.93
CA ILE A 108 15.29 13.45 -5.55
C ILE A 108 16.32 14.54 -5.30
N THR A 109 16.31 15.11 -4.09
CA THR A 109 17.42 15.96 -3.63
C THR A 109 18.35 15.17 -2.72
N VAL A 110 19.65 15.18 -3.01
CA VAL A 110 20.67 14.41 -2.28
C VAL A 110 21.79 15.30 -1.73
N PRO A 111 22.32 14.98 -0.54
CA PRO A 111 23.46 15.70 0.02
C PRO A 111 24.78 15.20 -0.59
N VAL A 112 25.71 16.12 -0.84
CA VAL A 112 27.08 15.82 -1.30
C VAL A 112 28.02 15.78 -0.09
N GLY A 113 28.13 14.59 0.50
CA GLY A 113 28.83 14.39 1.78
C GLY A 113 28.05 14.98 2.96
N PRO A 114 28.73 15.32 4.08
CA PRO A 114 28.07 15.94 5.23
C PRO A 114 27.56 17.34 4.89
N VAL A 115 26.26 17.56 5.12
CA VAL A 115 25.58 18.86 4.97
C VAL A 115 25.21 19.42 6.34
N ASN A 116 24.94 20.74 6.38
CA ASN A 116 24.54 21.42 7.62
C ASN A 116 23.14 20.94 8.10
N PRO A 117 22.76 21.20 9.36
CA PRO A 117 21.48 20.76 9.91
C PRO A 117 20.24 21.30 9.18
N GLU A 118 20.31 22.54 8.67
CA GLU A 118 19.22 23.17 7.93
C GLU A 118 18.94 22.43 6.61
N ALA A 119 19.98 22.17 5.82
CA ALA A 119 19.89 21.40 4.58
C ALA A 119 19.33 20.00 4.84
N ARG A 120 19.78 19.32 5.90
CA ARG A 120 19.23 18.01 6.27
C ARG A 120 17.74 18.08 6.58
N LYS A 121 17.33 19.06 7.39
CA LYS A 121 15.93 19.30 7.74
C LYS A 121 15.09 19.63 6.51
N LEU A 122 15.62 20.43 5.58
CA LEU A 122 14.97 20.78 4.31
C LEU A 122 14.70 19.54 3.45
N LEU A 123 15.71 18.67 3.30
CA LEU A 123 15.57 17.42 2.53
C LEU A 123 14.54 16.47 3.16
N GLU A 124 14.57 16.32 4.49
CA GLU A 124 13.61 15.49 5.23
C GLU A 124 12.18 16.04 5.08
N ALA A 125 11.98 17.33 5.33
CA ALA A 125 10.68 17.98 5.23
C ALA A 125 10.08 17.89 3.82
N THR A 126 10.89 18.11 2.78
CA THR A 126 10.41 18.06 1.39
C THR A 126 10.02 16.65 0.98
N ARG A 127 10.81 15.64 1.38
CA ARG A 127 10.48 14.23 1.15
C ARG A 127 9.21 13.82 1.91
N ASP A 128 9.09 14.22 3.17
CA ASP A 128 7.96 13.85 4.01
C ASP A 128 6.67 14.52 3.52
N ALA A 129 6.76 15.76 3.01
CA ALA A 129 5.65 16.44 2.34
C ALA A 129 5.19 15.69 1.07
N LEU A 130 6.11 15.22 0.22
CA LEU A 130 5.78 14.39 -0.94
C LEU A 130 5.03 13.11 -0.51
N LEU A 131 5.53 12.43 0.51
CA LEU A 131 4.91 11.21 1.03
C LEU A 131 3.51 11.47 1.61
N ALA A 132 3.33 12.59 2.32
CA ALA A 132 2.03 13.00 2.84
C ALA A 132 1.03 13.28 1.71
N GLY A 133 1.44 14.03 0.68
CA GLY A 133 0.63 14.28 -0.51
C GLY A 133 0.24 12.99 -1.25
N ALA A 134 1.21 12.11 -1.49
CA ALA A 134 0.98 10.81 -2.11
C ALA A 134 0.01 9.93 -1.28
N GLY A 135 0.06 10.05 0.06
CA GLY A 135 -0.87 9.38 0.96
C GLY A 135 -2.33 9.79 0.78
N GLU A 136 -2.59 11.02 0.35
CA GLU A 136 -3.93 11.55 0.07
C GLU A 136 -4.37 11.36 -1.39
N ALA A 137 -3.51 10.83 -2.26
CA ALA A 137 -3.85 10.56 -3.66
C ALA A 137 -4.72 9.29 -3.82
N ARG A 138 -5.93 9.31 -3.25
CA ARG A 138 -6.86 8.18 -3.16
C ARG A 138 -8.16 8.44 -3.93
N PRO A 139 -8.83 7.41 -4.46
CA PRO A 139 -10.15 7.56 -5.06
C PRO A 139 -11.14 8.26 -4.12
N GLY A 140 -11.83 9.29 -4.61
CA GLY A 140 -12.84 10.06 -3.86
C GLY A 140 -12.28 11.23 -3.04
N ASN A 141 -10.97 11.28 -2.76
CA ASN A 141 -10.33 12.51 -2.30
C ASN A 141 -10.32 13.55 -3.42
N ARG A 142 -10.04 14.81 -3.10
CA ARG A 142 -9.87 15.88 -4.09
C ARG A 142 -8.43 16.33 -4.16
N LEU A 143 -8.04 16.93 -5.28
CA LEU A 143 -6.69 17.43 -5.50
C LEU A 143 -6.24 18.39 -4.39
N GLY A 144 -7.14 19.23 -3.87
CA GLY A 144 -6.86 20.13 -2.76
C GLY A 144 -6.48 19.41 -1.45
N ASP A 145 -6.90 18.16 -1.24
CA ASP A 145 -6.46 17.36 -0.09
C ASP A 145 -4.98 16.98 -0.19
N VAL A 146 -4.51 16.62 -1.40
CA VAL A 146 -3.10 16.35 -1.70
C VAL A 146 -2.27 17.62 -1.50
N SER A 147 -2.71 18.72 -2.08
CA SER A 147 -2.03 20.02 -1.98
C SER A 147 -1.95 20.53 -0.53
N ALA A 148 -3.03 20.39 0.25
CA ALA A 148 -3.07 20.80 1.65
C ALA A 148 -2.17 19.92 2.54
N ALA A 149 -2.11 18.61 2.26
CA ALA A 149 -1.21 17.70 2.97
C ALA A 149 0.25 18.06 2.76
N ILE A 150 0.67 18.26 1.49
CA ILE A 150 2.01 18.77 1.16
C ILE A 150 2.26 20.08 1.90
N GLN A 151 1.30 21.01 1.84
CA GLN A 151 1.49 22.33 2.41
C GLN A 151 1.73 22.33 3.90
N ARG A 152 0.90 21.57 4.62
CA ARG A 152 0.99 21.46 6.06
C ARG A 152 2.35 20.93 6.51
N GLU A 153 2.87 19.89 5.88
CA GLU A 153 4.16 19.29 6.28
C GLU A 153 5.32 20.28 6.10
N VAL A 154 5.34 21.03 4.99
CA VAL A 154 6.39 22.02 4.73
C VAL A 154 6.32 23.19 5.71
N GLU A 155 5.13 23.76 5.93
CA GLU A 155 4.94 24.90 6.84
C GLU A 155 5.20 24.52 8.29
N LEU A 156 4.83 23.30 8.74
CA LEU A 156 5.16 22.78 10.07
C LEU A 156 6.66 22.62 10.28
N ALA A 157 7.41 22.29 9.22
CA ALA A 157 8.86 22.23 9.27
C ALA A 157 9.50 23.63 9.29
N GLY A 158 8.74 24.70 9.06
CA GLY A 158 9.21 26.09 9.07
C GLY A 158 9.88 26.51 7.76
N PHE A 159 9.52 25.88 6.64
CA PHE A 159 10.02 26.21 5.31
C PHE A 159 8.91 26.79 4.42
N SER A 160 9.27 27.28 3.24
CA SER A 160 8.34 27.93 2.31
C SER A 160 8.08 27.10 1.06
N ILE A 161 6.83 27.11 0.63
CA ILE A 161 6.39 26.42 -0.60
C ILE A 161 6.39 27.39 -1.75
N ILE A 162 6.98 26.97 -2.86
CA ILE A 162 6.93 27.74 -4.10
C ILE A 162 5.53 27.63 -4.71
N ARG A 163 4.93 28.79 -5.02
CA ARG A 163 3.54 28.88 -5.51
C ARG A 163 3.43 29.05 -7.02
N SER A 164 4.52 29.39 -7.69
CA SER A 164 4.57 29.62 -9.15
C SER A 164 4.86 28.35 -9.95
N LEU A 165 5.22 27.26 -9.29
CA LEU A 165 5.51 25.95 -9.88
C LEU A 165 4.61 24.90 -9.24
N VAL A 166 4.15 23.96 -10.06
CA VAL A 166 3.10 23.00 -9.71
C VAL A 166 3.37 21.67 -10.39
N GLY A 167 2.90 20.59 -9.77
CA GLY A 167 2.84 19.29 -10.41
C GLY A 167 1.84 19.24 -11.56
N HIS A 168 1.77 18.08 -12.20
CA HIS A 168 0.97 17.90 -13.40
C HIS A 168 0.39 16.49 -13.54
N GLY A 169 -0.63 16.34 -14.38
CA GLY A 169 -0.98 15.04 -14.92
C GLY A 169 0.15 14.53 -15.80
N ILE A 170 0.29 13.20 -15.90
CA ILE A 170 1.35 12.58 -16.72
C ILE A 170 0.82 11.32 -17.40
N GLY A 171 1.33 11.02 -18.59
CA GLY A 171 0.84 9.89 -19.37
C GLY A 171 1.63 9.63 -20.65
N ARG A 172 1.02 9.96 -21.78
CA ARG A 172 1.66 9.94 -23.10
C ARG A 172 2.51 11.19 -23.29
N ASP A 173 2.03 12.30 -22.76
CA ASP A 173 2.73 13.56 -22.74
C ASP A 173 3.39 13.79 -21.38
N MET A 174 4.48 14.56 -21.40
CA MET A 174 5.25 14.94 -20.21
C MET A 174 4.37 15.69 -19.21
N HIS A 175 3.59 16.65 -19.70
CA HIS A 175 2.68 17.47 -18.90
C HIS A 175 1.26 17.37 -19.47
N GLU A 176 0.36 16.78 -18.69
CA GLU A 176 -1.08 16.67 -18.95
C GLU A 176 -1.87 17.37 -17.83
N ASP A 177 -3.18 17.56 -18.03
CA ASP A 177 -4.07 18.01 -16.95
C ASP A 177 -4.24 16.92 -15.87
N PRO A 178 -4.45 17.29 -14.59
CA PRO A 178 -4.56 18.65 -14.07
C PRO A 178 -3.19 19.23 -13.64
N GLN A 179 -3.12 20.55 -13.49
CA GLN A 179 -2.07 21.15 -12.65
C GLN A 179 -2.33 20.82 -11.17
N ILE A 180 -1.25 20.59 -10.41
CA ILE A 180 -1.29 20.12 -9.04
C ILE A 180 -0.46 21.06 -8.16
N PRO A 181 -1.06 22.15 -7.65
CA PRO A 181 -0.34 23.04 -6.76
C PRO A 181 0.15 22.32 -5.50
N ASN A 182 1.33 22.70 -5.01
CA ASN A 182 1.87 22.21 -3.73
C ASN A 182 1.24 22.90 -2.50
N TYR A 183 0.16 23.66 -2.72
CA TYR A 183 -0.59 24.42 -1.72
C TYR A 183 -2.08 24.43 -2.05
N GLY A 184 -2.94 24.45 -1.04
CA GLY A 184 -4.38 24.42 -1.29
C GLY A 184 -5.25 24.21 -0.06
N GLU A 185 -6.56 24.22 -0.28
CA GLU A 185 -7.56 23.94 0.74
C GLU A 185 -8.09 22.51 0.57
N PRO A 186 -8.27 21.74 1.67
CA PRO A 186 -8.93 20.44 1.64
C PRO A 186 -10.32 20.50 0.98
N GLY A 187 -10.68 19.45 0.25
CA GLY A 187 -11.98 19.33 -0.42
C GLY A 187 -12.16 20.25 -1.64
N ARG A 188 -11.11 20.92 -2.13
CA ARG A 188 -11.15 21.74 -3.35
C ARG A 188 -10.53 21.03 -4.55
N GLY A 189 -10.82 21.55 -5.75
CA GLY A 189 -10.27 21.03 -7.00
C GLY A 189 -10.96 19.77 -7.51
N PRO A 190 -10.44 19.17 -8.60
CA PRO A 190 -11.01 17.96 -9.18
C PRO A 190 -10.99 16.79 -8.19
N GLU A 191 -11.98 15.92 -8.30
CA GLU A 191 -12.01 14.65 -7.58
C GLU A 191 -11.00 13.68 -8.19
N LEU A 192 -10.27 12.97 -7.36
CA LEU A 192 -9.30 11.96 -7.75
C LEU A 192 -10.04 10.68 -8.09
N GLU A 193 -9.96 10.29 -9.35
CA GLU A 193 -10.62 9.09 -9.86
C GLU A 193 -9.60 8.01 -10.23
N PRO A 194 -9.98 6.71 -10.15
CA PRO A 194 -9.14 5.63 -10.64
C PRO A 194 -8.69 5.85 -12.08
N GLY A 195 -7.41 5.64 -12.34
CA GLY A 195 -6.79 5.87 -13.64
C GLY A 195 -6.13 7.23 -13.80
N MET A 196 -6.36 8.19 -12.90
CA MET A 196 -5.56 9.42 -12.89
C MET A 196 -4.10 9.09 -12.53
N VAL A 197 -3.16 9.65 -13.28
CA VAL A 197 -1.72 9.51 -13.00
C VAL A 197 -1.11 10.90 -12.95
N LEU A 198 -0.41 11.18 -11.86
CA LEU A 198 -0.06 12.51 -11.40
C LEU A 198 1.42 12.55 -11.02
N ALA A 199 2.14 13.58 -11.45
CA ALA A 199 3.44 13.98 -10.94
C ALA A 199 3.23 14.90 -9.73
N LEU A 200 3.52 14.40 -8.53
CA LEU A 200 3.52 15.21 -7.30
C LEU A 200 4.95 15.66 -7.04
N GLU A 201 5.19 16.96 -7.03
CA GLU A 201 6.55 17.55 -7.04
C GLU A 201 6.66 18.73 -6.05
N PRO A 202 6.67 18.50 -4.72
CA PRO A 202 6.96 19.57 -3.78
C PRO A 202 8.34 20.17 -4.03
N MET A 203 8.33 21.47 -4.31
CA MET A 203 9.49 22.34 -4.42
C MET A 203 9.48 23.31 -3.24
N VAL A 204 10.51 23.24 -2.41
CA VAL A 204 10.56 23.91 -1.11
C VAL A 204 11.83 24.72 -0.98
N ASN A 205 11.68 25.98 -0.57
CA ASN A 205 12.79 26.85 -0.23
C ASN A 205 12.99 26.88 1.29
N ALA A 206 14.24 26.95 1.73
CA ALA A 206 14.60 27.21 3.12
C ALA A 206 14.21 28.63 3.56
N GLY A 207 14.32 29.60 2.65
CA GLY A 207 13.93 30.99 2.84
C GLY A 207 12.51 31.28 2.36
N GLY A 208 12.32 32.37 1.62
CA GLY A 208 11.02 32.80 1.10
C GLY A 208 10.50 31.95 -0.07
N PRO A 209 9.18 32.00 -0.37
CA PRO A 209 8.55 31.19 -1.44
C PRO A 209 8.85 31.72 -2.86
N GLU A 210 9.41 32.92 -2.97
CA GLU A 210 9.64 33.58 -4.25
C GLU A 210 10.79 32.94 -5.03
N VAL A 211 10.64 32.92 -6.35
CA VAL A 211 11.64 32.36 -7.27
C VAL A 211 11.97 33.34 -8.39
N ARG A 212 13.11 33.14 -9.02
CA ARG A 212 13.55 33.87 -10.22
C ARG A 212 14.08 32.91 -11.28
N VAL A 213 13.84 33.23 -12.54
CA VAL A 213 14.39 32.48 -13.68
C VAL A 213 15.81 32.99 -13.97
N GLY A 214 16.73 32.08 -14.27
CA GLY A 214 18.10 32.37 -14.67
C GLY A 214 18.22 32.96 -16.07
N GLU A 215 19.41 33.44 -16.41
CA GLU A 215 19.71 34.02 -17.73
C GLU A 215 19.63 33.00 -18.87
N ASP A 216 19.75 31.71 -18.54
CA ASP A 216 19.57 30.61 -19.49
C ASP A 216 18.10 30.36 -19.87
N ASN A 217 17.15 31.07 -19.25
CA ASN A 217 15.70 30.93 -19.40
C ASN A 217 15.13 29.57 -18.97
N TRP A 218 15.92 28.75 -18.26
CA TRP A 218 15.53 27.43 -17.79
C TRP A 218 15.64 27.32 -16.28
N ALA A 219 16.84 27.50 -15.74
CA ALA A 219 17.11 27.27 -14.33
C ALA A 219 16.29 28.22 -13.46
N VAL A 220 15.54 27.66 -12.50
CA VAL A 220 14.79 28.45 -11.53
C VAL A 220 15.55 28.45 -10.22
N TYR A 221 15.67 29.61 -9.58
CA TYR A 221 16.37 29.78 -8.31
C TYR A 221 15.44 30.36 -7.26
N SER A 222 15.69 30.07 -5.98
CA SER A 222 15.14 30.87 -4.89
C SER A 222 15.55 32.33 -5.06
N ALA A 223 14.59 33.24 -4.86
CA ALA A 223 14.82 34.66 -5.11
C ALA A 223 15.82 35.27 -4.11
N ASP A 224 15.82 34.77 -2.87
CA ASP A 224 16.70 35.20 -1.79
C ASP A 224 18.05 34.44 -1.73
N GLY A 225 18.25 33.46 -2.62
CA GLY A 225 19.46 32.64 -2.66
C GLY A 225 19.54 31.56 -1.57
N SER A 226 18.45 31.34 -0.81
CA SER A 226 18.35 30.25 0.16
C SER A 226 18.40 28.87 -0.52
N LEU A 227 18.73 27.83 0.25
CA LEU A 227 18.70 26.45 -0.24
C LEU A 227 17.29 26.05 -0.71
N ALA A 228 17.23 25.24 -1.75
CA ALA A 228 16.00 24.66 -2.28
C ALA A 228 16.12 23.13 -2.35
N ALA A 229 14.98 22.45 -2.21
CA ALA A 229 14.88 21.02 -2.41
C ALA A 229 13.65 20.70 -3.24
N HIS A 230 13.80 19.69 -4.10
CA HIS A 230 12.78 19.13 -4.96
C HIS A 230 12.75 17.61 -4.78
N PHE A 231 11.57 17.07 -4.51
CA PHE A 231 11.30 15.64 -4.55
C PHE A 231 10.03 15.43 -5.36
N GLU A 232 9.98 14.33 -6.11
CA GLU A 232 8.80 14.03 -6.92
C GLU A 232 8.52 12.54 -7.06
N PHE A 233 7.22 12.20 -7.16
CA PHE A 233 6.75 10.91 -7.63
C PHE A 233 5.70 11.03 -8.73
N THR A 234 5.78 10.12 -9.70
CA THR A 234 4.61 9.70 -10.48
C THR A 234 3.74 8.75 -9.66
N VAL A 235 2.52 9.16 -9.31
CA VAL A 235 1.53 8.37 -8.58
C VAL A 235 0.33 8.03 -9.45
N ALA A 236 -0.10 6.78 -9.42
CA ALA A 236 -1.32 6.33 -10.08
C ALA A 236 -2.43 6.12 -9.05
N VAL A 237 -3.54 6.86 -9.20
CA VAL A 237 -4.74 6.68 -8.39
C VAL A 237 -5.42 5.38 -8.84
N THR A 238 -5.47 4.39 -7.96
CA THR A 238 -6.03 3.07 -8.25
C THR A 238 -7.04 2.65 -7.19
N VAL A 239 -7.97 1.77 -7.55
CA VAL A 239 -8.78 1.05 -6.56
C VAL A 239 -7.94 -0.13 -6.08
N HIS A 240 -7.53 -0.13 -4.81
CA HIS A 240 -6.82 -1.28 -4.24
C HIS A 240 -7.60 -2.58 -4.50
N GLY A 241 -6.96 -3.49 -5.23
CA GLY A 241 -7.47 -4.83 -5.51
C GLY A 241 -8.41 -5.00 -6.71
N GLY A 242 -8.82 -3.92 -7.39
CA GLY A 242 -9.74 -4.01 -8.54
C GLY A 242 -11.00 -4.84 -8.26
N ALA A 243 -11.46 -5.63 -9.24
CA ALA A 243 -12.62 -6.52 -9.07
C ALA A 243 -12.41 -7.58 -7.98
N ALA A 244 -11.18 -8.08 -7.80
CA ALA A 244 -10.86 -9.05 -6.75
C ALA A 244 -11.00 -8.45 -5.34
N GLY A 245 -10.68 -7.16 -5.19
CA GLY A 245 -10.81 -6.43 -3.92
C GLY A 245 -12.28 -6.20 -3.57
N LEU A 246 -13.07 -5.80 -4.55
CA LEU A 246 -14.52 -5.69 -4.39
C LEU A 246 -15.15 -7.03 -4.02
N LEU A 247 -14.82 -8.11 -4.76
CA LEU A 247 -15.28 -9.47 -4.46
C LEU A 247 -14.88 -9.92 -3.05
N PHE A 248 -13.66 -9.59 -2.62
CA PHE A 248 -13.17 -9.91 -1.28
C PHE A 248 -13.98 -9.23 -0.18
N TRP A 249 -14.27 -7.93 -0.32
CA TRP A 249 -15.08 -7.21 0.65
C TRP A 249 -16.55 -7.65 0.64
N LEU A 250 -17.11 -7.94 -0.54
CA LEU A 250 -18.46 -8.50 -0.66
C LEU A 250 -18.54 -9.89 -0.01
N ALA A 251 -17.55 -10.76 -0.23
CA ALA A 251 -17.48 -12.07 0.42
C ALA A 251 -17.35 -11.94 1.95
N THR A 252 -16.56 -10.97 2.42
CA THR A 252 -16.40 -10.69 3.85
C THR A 252 -17.70 -10.18 4.49
N ALA A 253 -18.41 -9.27 3.82
CA ALA A 253 -19.71 -8.77 4.27
C ALA A 253 -20.79 -9.87 4.24
N GLY A 254 -20.82 -10.67 3.16
CA GLY A 254 -21.67 -11.85 3.04
C GLY A 254 -21.44 -12.86 4.16
N TRP A 255 -20.18 -13.09 4.53
CA TRP A 255 -19.85 -13.93 5.69
C TRP A 255 -20.32 -13.34 7.01
N GLY A 256 -20.05 -12.05 7.27
CA GLY A 256 -20.48 -11.39 8.51
C GLY A 256 -22.01 -11.45 8.70
N THR A 257 -22.77 -11.26 7.62
CA THR A 257 -24.23 -11.40 7.63
C THR A 257 -24.68 -12.85 7.84
N PHE A 258 -24.01 -13.83 7.22
CA PHE A 258 -24.28 -15.25 7.44
C PHE A 258 -24.03 -15.66 8.90
N GLU A 259 -22.90 -15.27 9.51
CA GLU A 259 -22.60 -15.54 10.92
C GLU A 259 -23.64 -14.92 11.86
N LEU A 260 -24.02 -13.66 11.60
CA LEU A 260 -25.05 -12.99 12.39
C LEU A 260 -26.39 -13.70 12.28
N ALA A 261 -26.81 -14.10 11.07
CA ALA A 261 -28.04 -14.84 10.86
C ALA A 261 -28.01 -16.22 11.54
N LEU A 262 -26.88 -16.93 11.49
CA LEU A 262 -26.69 -18.22 12.14
C LEU A 262 -26.71 -18.10 13.67
N ALA A 263 -26.06 -17.06 14.22
CA ALA A 263 -26.10 -16.74 15.64
C ALA A 263 -27.52 -16.41 16.13
N ILE A 264 -28.30 -15.65 15.35
CA ILE A 264 -29.69 -15.34 15.66
C ILE A 264 -30.57 -16.60 15.59
N ARG A 265 -30.44 -17.41 14.54
CA ARG A 265 -31.26 -18.64 14.36
C ARG A 265 -30.99 -19.71 15.42
N THR A 266 -29.77 -19.77 15.93
CA THR A 266 -29.36 -20.77 16.92
C THR A 266 -29.54 -20.29 18.37
N ARG A 267 -29.87 -19.00 18.59
CA ARG A 267 -30.36 -18.47 19.88
C ARG A 267 -31.73 -19.04 20.21
N GLY A 268 -31.76 -20.26 20.73
CA GLY A 268 -32.98 -20.94 21.17
C GLY A 268 -32.68 -22.15 22.04
N GLY A 269 -33.09 -22.03 23.31
CA GLY A 269 -33.09 -23.08 24.35
C GLY A 269 -31.90 -22.99 25.33
N ALA A 270 -32.16 -22.54 26.57
CA ALA A 270 -31.21 -22.35 27.68
C ALA A 270 -30.18 -21.21 27.51
N ALA A 271 -30.68 -19.98 27.37
CA ALA A 271 -29.91 -18.78 27.68
C ALA A 271 -29.52 -18.81 29.17
N GLY A 272 -28.28 -19.19 29.51
CA GLY A 272 -27.87 -19.13 30.91
C GLY A 272 -26.43 -19.49 31.29
N ARG A 273 -25.74 -20.46 30.65
CA ARG A 273 -24.47 -20.96 31.23
C ARG A 273 -23.23 -21.00 30.33
N ASP A 274 -23.34 -21.13 29.01
CA ASP A 274 -22.15 -21.21 28.16
C ASP A 274 -21.74 -19.85 27.59
N ARG A 275 -20.74 -19.22 28.21
CA ARG A 275 -20.13 -17.96 27.75
C ARG A 275 -18.88 -18.18 26.91
N SER A 276 -18.49 -19.41 26.60
CA SER A 276 -17.21 -19.66 25.93
C SER A 276 -17.23 -19.33 24.41
N PHE A 277 -18.40 -18.97 23.85
CA PHE A 277 -18.49 -18.31 22.54
C PHE A 277 -18.03 -16.83 22.55
N VAL A 278 -18.02 -16.15 23.71
CA VAL A 278 -17.63 -14.73 23.78
C VAL A 278 -16.12 -14.54 23.52
N PRO A 279 -15.21 -15.27 24.19
CA PRO A 279 -13.77 -15.24 23.86
C PRO A 279 -13.49 -15.61 22.40
N LEU A 280 -14.26 -16.56 21.86
CA LEU A 280 -14.19 -16.98 20.47
C LEU A 280 -14.45 -15.80 19.52
N THR A 281 -15.60 -15.13 19.65
CA THR A 281 -15.96 -14.00 18.80
C THR A 281 -14.97 -12.84 18.96
N LEU A 282 -14.57 -12.52 20.19
CA LEU A 282 -13.58 -11.47 20.45
C LEU A 282 -12.23 -11.77 19.79
N SER A 283 -11.81 -13.03 19.78
CA SER A 283 -10.57 -13.45 19.13
C SER A 283 -10.61 -13.27 17.61
N VAL A 284 -11.75 -13.55 16.97
CA VAL A 284 -11.93 -13.33 15.54
C VAL A 284 -11.92 -11.84 15.20
N LEU A 285 -12.66 -11.02 15.96
CA LEU A 285 -12.66 -9.56 15.78
C LEU A 285 -11.27 -8.95 16.01
N ALA A 286 -10.54 -9.43 17.02
CA ALA A 286 -9.17 -9.02 17.27
C ALA A 286 -8.24 -9.38 16.11
N GLY A 287 -8.37 -10.57 15.53
CA GLY A 287 -7.60 -10.97 14.34
C GLY A 287 -7.84 -10.06 13.14
N ILE A 288 -9.09 -9.72 12.86
CA ILE A 288 -9.45 -8.80 11.77
C ILE A 288 -8.87 -7.40 12.03
N GLY A 289 -9.05 -6.87 13.24
CA GLY A 289 -8.58 -5.54 13.61
C GLY A 289 -7.05 -5.43 13.58
N LEU A 290 -6.35 -6.37 14.21
CA LEU A 290 -4.88 -6.41 14.22
C LEU A 290 -4.31 -6.60 12.83
N GLY A 291 -4.91 -7.47 12.01
CA GLY A 291 -4.51 -7.66 10.61
C GLY A 291 -4.59 -6.37 9.80
N THR A 292 -5.69 -5.63 9.94
CA THR A 292 -5.91 -4.36 9.23
C THR A 292 -4.88 -3.31 9.64
N VAL A 293 -4.62 -3.15 10.94
CA VAL A 293 -3.59 -2.23 11.45
C VAL A 293 -2.19 -2.64 10.99
N ALA A 294 -1.90 -3.95 11.00
CA ALA A 294 -0.63 -4.50 10.53
C ALA A 294 -0.41 -4.25 9.02
N ALA A 295 -1.48 -4.31 8.21
CA ALA A 295 -1.43 -3.99 6.80
C ALA A 295 -1.10 -2.50 6.56
N GLN A 296 -1.72 -1.61 7.33
CA GLN A 296 -1.49 -0.16 7.22
C GLN A 296 -0.08 0.27 7.66
N ARG A 297 0.52 -0.44 8.63
CA ARG A 297 1.86 -0.12 9.15
C ARG A 297 2.99 -0.90 8.49
N GLY A 298 2.68 -1.96 7.75
CA GLY A 298 3.65 -2.91 7.22
C GLY A 298 4.16 -2.62 5.82
N GLY A 299 4.26 -1.34 5.40
CA GLY A 299 4.64 -0.95 4.03
C GLY A 299 5.93 -1.61 3.53
N ASP A 300 6.95 -1.69 4.37
CA ASP A 300 8.24 -2.34 4.05
C ASP A 300 8.20 -3.89 4.07
N LEU A 301 7.09 -4.45 4.56
CA LEU A 301 6.85 -5.90 4.70
C LEU A 301 5.72 -6.36 3.77
N ALA A 302 5.51 -5.64 2.66
CA ALA A 302 4.59 -6.07 1.61
C ALA A 302 4.98 -7.45 1.05
N LEU A 303 3.97 -8.24 0.68
CA LEU A 303 4.17 -9.48 -0.05
C LEU A 303 4.81 -9.18 -1.42
N PRO A 304 5.77 -10.00 -1.88
CA PRO A 304 6.53 -9.70 -3.09
C PRO A 304 5.65 -9.74 -4.35
N GLY A 305 5.92 -8.87 -5.32
CA GLY A 305 5.24 -8.86 -6.62
C GLY A 305 4.00 -7.97 -6.66
N SER A 306 3.22 -8.10 -7.74
CA SER A 306 2.04 -7.28 -7.99
C SER A 306 0.92 -7.57 -6.98
N GLY A 307 0.28 -6.53 -6.44
CA GLY A 307 -0.75 -6.63 -5.39
C GLY A 307 -2.01 -7.44 -5.74
N TRP A 308 -2.17 -7.92 -6.99
CA TRP A 308 -3.32 -8.75 -7.38
C TRP A 308 -3.22 -10.20 -6.92
N TRP A 309 -2.03 -10.81 -6.91
CA TRP A 309 -1.90 -12.24 -6.61
C TRP A 309 -2.15 -12.57 -5.12
N PRO A 310 -1.69 -11.76 -4.14
CA PRO A 310 -2.00 -12.03 -2.73
C PRO A 310 -3.50 -11.93 -2.50
N LEU A 311 -4.15 -10.97 -3.14
CA LEU A 311 -5.59 -10.79 -3.07
C LEU A 311 -6.35 -11.95 -3.71
N ALA A 312 -5.94 -12.42 -4.89
CA ALA A 312 -6.57 -13.55 -5.57
C ALA A 312 -6.40 -14.86 -4.78
N LEU A 313 -5.19 -15.13 -4.28
CA LEU A 313 -4.90 -16.30 -3.45
C LEU A 313 -5.65 -16.23 -2.11
N GLY A 314 -5.60 -15.08 -1.46
CA GLY A 314 -6.30 -14.82 -0.20
C GLY A 314 -7.81 -15.02 -0.35
N LEU A 315 -8.40 -14.49 -1.42
CA LEU A 315 -9.82 -14.70 -1.76
C LEU A 315 -10.14 -16.18 -2.00
N ALA A 316 -9.32 -16.91 -2.75
CA ALA A 316 -9.54 -18.33 -3.01
C ALA A 316 -9.54 -19.15 -1.72
N ILE A 317 -8.56 -18.92 -0.83
CA ILE A 317 -8.46 -19.59 0.47
C ILE A 317 -9.64 -19.19 1.36
N PHE A 318 -10.01 -17.90 1.36
CA PHE A 318 -11.15 -17.38 2.12
C PHE A 318 -12.45 -18.08 1.73
N LEU A 319 -12.76 -18.11 0.43
CA LEU A 319 -13.97 -18.76 -0.09
C LEU A 319 -13.99 -20.27 0.16
N ALA A 320 -12.84 -20.95 0.02
CA ALA A 320 -12.71 -22.37 0.37
C ALA A 320 -12.99 -22.63 1.86
N GLY A 321 -12.50 -21.75 2.74
CA GLY A 321 -12.78 -21.80 4.18
C GLY A 321 -14.27 -21.63 4.49
N LEU A 322 -14.93 -20.67 3.84
CA LEU A 322 -16.37 -20.46 3.97
C LEU A 322 -17.18 -21.65 3.46
N ALA A 323 -16.79 -22.24 2.32
CA ALA A 323 -17.45 -23.41 1.77
C ALA A 323 -17.33 -24.62 2.71
N LEU A 324 -16.14 -24.87 3.27
CA LEU A 324 -15.93 -25.92 4.27
C LEU A 324 -16.80 -25.70 5.50
N ARG A 325 -16.90 -24.46 5.98
CA ARG A 325 -17.75 -24.11 7.12
C ARG A 325 -19.23 -24.34 6.81
N ALA A 326 -19.71 -23.88 5.65
CA ALA A 326 -21.10 -24.08 5.23
C ALA A 326 -21.44 -25.57 5.12
N TRP A 327 -20.54 -26.37 4.56
CA TRP A 327 -20.67 -27.83 4.49
C TRP A 327 -20.74 -28.46 5.89
N ALA A 328 -19.83 -28.06 6.79
CA ALA A 328 -19.80 -28.53 8.17
C ALA A 328 -21.09 -28.21 8.96
N VAL A 329 -21.67 -27.02 8.74
CA VAL A 329 -22.94 -26.60 9.35
C VAL A 329 -24.11 -27.39 8.76
N HIS A 330 -24.12 -27.57 7.44
CA HIS A 330 -25.16 -28.35 6.75
C HIS A 330 -25.19 -29.81 7.22
N GLU A 331 -24.02 -30.44 7.32
CA GLU A 331 -23.87 -31.84 7.72
C GLU A 331 -24.31 -32.09 9.18
N LEU A 332 -24.00 -31.16 10.10
CA LEU A 332 -24.50 -31.23 11.48
C LEU A 332 -26.01 -30.98 11.57
N GLY A 333 -26.58 -30.18 10.64
CA GLY A 333 -28.00 -29.85 10.61
C GLY A 333 -28.51 -29.31 11.95
N ARG A 334 -29.50 -30.00 12.53
CA ARG A 334 -30.13 -29.60 13.80
C ARG A 334 -29.20 -29.65 15.03
N PHE A 335 -28.07 -30.36 14.92
CA PHE A 335 -27.09 -30.49 15.99
C PHE A 335 -26.10 -29.32 16.04
N PHE A 336 -26.08 -28.45 15.02
CA PHE A 336 -25.25 -27.24 15.05
C PHE A 336 -25.83 -26.18 15.98
N LYS A 337 -25.11 -25.85 17.06
CA LYS A 337 -25.46 -24.78 18.02
C LYS A 337 -24.19 -24.01 18.42
N PHE A 338 -24.32 -22.68 18.56
CA PHE A 338 -23.23 -21.81 19.05
C PHE A 338 -22.96 -21.98 20.55
N THR A 339 -23.94 -22.47 21.29
CA THR A 339 -23.82 -22.81 22.71
C THR A 339 -23.75 -24.32 22.82
N VAL A 340 -22.89 -24.85 23.69
CA VAL A 340 -22.84 -26.29 23.98
C VAL A 340 -24.13 -26.65 24.71
N VAL A 341 -25.07 -27.25 23.98
CA VAL A 341 -26.33 -27.74 24.53
C VAL A 341 -26.38 -29.24 24.30
N ILE A 342 -26.42 -29.99 25.40
CA ILE A 342 -26.59 -31.44 25.39
C ILE A 342 -28.04 -31.72 24.99
N GLN A 343 -28.22 -32.42 23.88
CA GLN A 343 -29.53 -32.91 23.42
C GLN A 343 -29.63 -34.38 23.80
N SER A 344 -30.80 -34.82 24.26
CA SER A 344 -31.06 -36.22 24.67
C SER A 344 -30.81 -37.25 23.55
N ASP A 345 -30.79 -36.81 22.29
CA ASP A 345 -30.61 -37.67 21.10
C ASP A 345 -29.29 -37.36 20.35
N HIS A 346 -28.28 -36.77 21.01
CA HIS A 346 -27.03 -36.42 20.35
C HIS A 346 -26.27 -37.70 19.95
N ARG A 347 -25.85 -37.77 18.69
CA ARG A 347 -25.03 -38.87 18.15
C ARG A 347 -23.79 -38.32 17.47
N VAL A 348 -22.71 -39.10 17.46
CA VAL A 348 -21.51 -38.75 16.71
C VAL A 348 -21.86 -38.70 15.22
N VAL A 349 -21.69 -37.52 14.62
CA VAL A 349 -21.75 -37.33 13.17
C VAL A 349 -20.36 -37.55 12.62
N ASP A 350 -20.18 -38.61 11.83
CA ASP A 350 -18.90 -38.97 11.20
C ASP A 350 -19.00 -38.99 9.67
N SER A 351 -19.97 -38.29 9.09
CA SER A 351 -20.16 -38.14 7.65
C SER A 351 -19.62 -36.80 7.11
N GLY A 352 -19.53 -36.66 5.80
CA GLY A 352 -19.02 -35.43 5.16
C GLY A 352 -17.60 -35.05 5.63
N PRO A 353 -17.36 -33.79 6.04
CA PRO A 353 -16.03 -33.34 6.46
C PRO A 353 -15.63 -33.89 7.84
N TYR A 354 -16.61 -34.34 8.64
CA TYR A 354 -16.39 -34.95 9.96
C TYR A 354 -15.69 -36.31 9.87
N ARG A 355 -15.66 -36.95 8.69
CA ARG A 355 -14.89 -38.19 8.48
C ARG A 355 -13.41 -38.05 8.77
N LEU A 356 -12.87 -36.85 8.58
CA LEU A 356 -11.44 -36.57 8.64
C LEU A 356 -11.09 -35.62 9.78
N ILE A 357 -11.93 -34.61 10.02
CA ILE A 357 -11.64 -33.51 10.94
C ILE A 357 -12.79 -33.41 11.96
N ARG A 358 -12.48 -33.36 13.26
CA ARG A 358 -13.50 -33.22 14.32
C ARG A 358 -14.22 -31.89 14.27
N HIS A 359 -13.48 -30.84 13.94
CA HIS A 359 -13.92 -29.45 13.99
C HIS A 359 -13.75 -28.74 12.65
N PRO A 360 -14.39 -29.23 11.57
CA PRO A 360 -14.22 -28.68 10.23
C PRO A 360 -14.78 -27.26 10.11
N SER A 361 -15.78 -26.91 10.93
CA SER A 361 -16.33 -25.56 11.02
C SER A 361 -15.31 -24.52 11.51
N TYR A 362 -14.49 -24.88 12.51
CA TYR A 362 -13.39 -24.05 13.00
C TYR A 362 -12.21 -24.03 12.02
N THR A 363 -11.96 -25.16 11.36
CA THR A 363 -10.96 -25.25 10.28
C THR A 363 -11.29 -24.28 9.14
N GLY A 364 -12.56 -24.25 8.71
CA GLY A 364 -13.03 -23.28 7.72
C GLY A 364 -12.84 -21.82 8.15
N LEU A 365 -13.06 -21.51 9.43
CA LEU A 365 -12.79 -20.17 9.97
C LEU A 365 -11.29 -19.81 10.02
N LEU A 366 -10.41 -20.77 10.35
CA LEU A 366 -8.97 -20.54 10.30
C LEU A 366 -8.49 -20.31 8.86
N MET A 367 -9.03 -21.06 7.89
CA MET A 367 -8.78 -20.83 6.47
C MET A 367 -9.27 -19.44 6.05
N ALA A 368 -10.45 -19.01 6.48
CA ALA A 368 -10.94 -17.66 6.23
C ALA A 368 -10.00 -16.58 6.84
N ALA A 369 -9.55 -16.76 8.08
CA ALA A 369 -8.60 -15.84 8.70
C ALA A 369 -7.23 -15.79 7.97
N LEU A 370 -6.71 -16.94 7.51
CA LEU A 370 -5.52 -17.00 6.67
C LEU A 370 -5.73 -16.27 5.34
N GLY A 371 -6.85 -16.53 4.66
CA GLY A 371 -7.20 -15.89 3.40
C GLY A 371 -7.27 -14.37 3.51
N LEU A 372 -7.90 -13.85 4.58
CA LEU A 372 -7.92 -12.43 4.90
C LEU A 372 -6.51 -11.87 5.15
N GLY A 373 -5.70 -12.55 5.94
CA GLY A 373 -4.33 -12.14 6.20
C GLY A 373 -3.48 -12.05 4.92
N ILE A 374 -3.61 -13.00 3.99
CA ILE A 374 -2.90 -12.93 2.70
C ILE A 374 -3.46 -11.80 1.82
N ALA A 375 -4.79 -11.63 1.79
CA ALA A 375 -5.45 -10.61 0.97
C ALA A 375 -5.09 -9.17 1.37
N LEU A 376 -4.73 -8.96 2.64
CA LEU A 376 -4.25 -7.68 3.16
C LEU A 376 -2.83 -7.32 2.68
N GLY A 377 -2.12 -8.23 2.01
CA GLY A 377 -0.95 -7.90 1.20
C GLY A 377 0.36 -7.69 1.96
N THR A 378 0.42 -7.94 3.27
CA THR A 378 1.66 -7.80 4.05
C THR A 378 1.99 -9.05 4.86
N TRP A 379 3.28 -9.33 5.04
CA TRP A 379 3.76 -10.43 5.88
C TRP A 379 3.30 -10.31 7.34
N LEU A 380 3.09 -9.08 7.85
CA LEU A 380 2.60 -8.86 9.21
C LEU A 380 1.11 -9.19 9.38
N SER A 381 0.31 -8.97 8.33
CA SER A 381 -1.14 -9.17 8.41
C SER A 381 -1.54 -10.64 8.53
N ILE A 382 -0.75 -11.58 7.98
CA ILE A 382 -0.99 -13.03 8.06
C ILE A 382 -1.02 -13.54 9.51
N PRO A 383 0.07 -13.43 10.31
CA PRO A 383 0.06 -13.89 11.70
C PRO A 383 -0.89 -13.06 12.57
N ALA A 384 -1.08 -11.77 12.28
CA ALA A 384 -2.01 -10.92 13.01
C ALA A 384 -3.47 -11.36 12.85
N CYS A 385 -3.88 -11.81 11.66
CA CYS A 385 -5.20 -12.38 11.43
C CYS A 385 -5.36 -13.78 12.02
N LEU A 386 -4.30 -14.59 12.06
CA LEU A 386 -4.37 -16.00 12.45
C LEU A 386 -4.22 -16.27 13.95
N ALA A 387 -3.30 -15.58 14.63
CA ALA A 387 -2.93 -15.93 15.99
C ALA A 387 -4.09 -15.77 16.99
N PRO A 388 -4.87 -14.66 16.97
CA PRO A 388 -5.97 -14.52 17.93
C PRO A 388 -7.07 -15.60 17.75
N PRO A 389 -7.61 -15.86 16.53
CA PRO A 389 -8.56 -16.97 16.33
C PRO A 389 -8.00 -18.33 16.77
N LEU A 390 -6.73 -18.62 16.46
CA LEU A 390 -6.13 -19.90 16.85
C LEU A 390 -6.13 -20.09 18.38
N ILE A 391 -5.82 -19.03 19.14
CA ILE A 391 -5.90 -19.04 20.61
C ILE A 391 -7.35 -19.22 21.08
N GLY A 392 -8.28 -18.42 20.56
CA GLY A 392 -9.69 -18.51 20.93
C GLY A 392 -10.29 -19.89 20.64
N PHE A 393 -9.93 -20.49 19.51
CA PHE A 393 -10.42 -21.80 19.07
C PHE A 393 -9.83 -22.88 19.96
N SER A 394 -8.53 -22.83 20.26
CA SER A 394 -7.87 -23.81 21.14
C SER A 394 -8.56 -23.93 22.51
N LEU A 395 -8.95 -22.79 23.09
CA LEU A 395 -9.66 -22.74 24.37
C LEU A 395 -11.06 -23.34 24.25
N ARG A 396 -11.80 -22.96 23.20
CA ARG A 396 -13.19 -23.42 22.97
C ARG A 396 -13.25 -24.91 22.64
N LEU A 397 -12.40 -25.39 21.74
CA LEU A 397 -12.35 -26.78 21.29
C LEU A 397 -12.08 -27.74 22.45
N THR A 398 -11.22 -27.35 23.38
CA THR A 398 -10.90 -28.15 24.56
C THR A 398 -12.09 -28.26 25.51
N HIS A 399 -12.89 -27.20 25.62
CA HIS A 399 -14.14 -27.25 26.37
C HIS A 399 -15.19 -28.13 25.67
N GLU A 400 -15.40 -27.95 24.36
CA GLU A 400 -16.39 -28.71 23.59
C GLU A 400 -16.09 -30.22 23.58
N GLU A 401 -14.84 -30.61 23.34
CA GLU A 401 -14.45 -32.02 23.36
C GLU A 401 -14.58 -32.66 24.73
N ARG A 402 -14.32 -31.92 25.81
CA ARG A 402 -14.52 -32.42 27.17
C ARG A 402 -16.00 -32.72 27.42
N VAL A 403 -16.89 -31.78 27.09
CA VAL A 403 -18.34 -31.98 27.27
C VAL A 403 -18.86 -33.11 26.40
N LEU A 404 -18.43 -33.20 25.13
CA LEU A 404 -18.84 -34.29 24.23
C LEU A 404 -18.32 -35.66 24.68
N ALA A 405 -17.11 -35.73 25.25
CA ALA A 405 -16.54 -36.98 25.76
C ALA A 405 -17.18 -37.44 27.08
N GLU A 406 -17.65 -36.50 27.91
CA GLU A 406 -18.41 -36.78 29.13
C GLU A 406 -19.81 -37.33 28.80
N ASP A 407 -20.46 -36.79 27.76
CA ASP A 407 -21.84 -37.14 27.38
C ASP A 407 -21.93 -38.39 26.47
N LEU A 408 -21.15 -38.43 25.39
CA LEU A 408 -21.21 -39.51 24.38
C LEU A 408 -20.28 -40.70 24.72
N GLY A 409 -19.46 -40.56 25.76
CA GLY A 409 -18.58 -41.62 26.27
C GLY A 409 -17.63 -42.19 25.22
N GLU A 410 -17.53 -43.52 25.18
CA GLU A 410 -16.54 -44.22 24.35
C GLU A 410 -16.78 -44.07 22.84
N SER A 411 -18.02 -43.82 22.43
CA SER A 411 -18.35 -43.61 21.01
C SER A 411 -17.62 -42.39 20.43
N TYR A 412 -17.56 -41.30 21.21
CA TYR A 412 -16.84 -40.08 20.83
C TYR A 412 -15.33 -40.24 20.99
N ARG A 413 -14.84 -40.95 22.02
CA ARG A 413 -13.40 -41.23 22.16
C ARG A 413 -12.87 -42.10 21.02
N ALA A 414 -13.64 -43.07 20.55
CA ALA A 414 -13.29 -43.86 19.36
C ALA A 414 -13.22 -42.98 18.11
N TYR A 415 -14.15 -42.04 17.96
CA TYR A 415 -14.11 -41.05 16.90
C TYR A 415 -12.89 -40.13 16.98
N MET A 416 -12.48 -39.69 18.18
CA MET A 416 -11.26 -38.90 18.38
C MET A 416 -10.00 -39.63 17.93
N ARG A 417 -9.92 -40.96 18.08
CA ARG A 417 -8.73 -41.73 17.68
C ARG A 417 -8.53 -41.83 16.17
N ARG A 418 -9.60 -41.66 15.37
CA ARG A 418 -9.56 -41.82 13.91
C ARG A 418 -9.65 -40.51 13.12
N THR A 419 -9.72 -39.38 13.81
CA THR A 419 -9.89 -38.05 13.21
C THR A 419 -8.81 -37.08 13.69
N TRP A 420 -8.57 -36.04 12.91
CA TRP A 420 -7.71 -34.91 13.28
C TRP A 420 -8.55 -33.84 13.96
N ARG A 421 -7.94 -33.04 14.85
CA ARG A 421 -8.68 -32.01 15.58
C ARG A 421 -9.09 -30.86 14.67
N LEU A 422 -8.15 -30.33 13.89
CA LEU A 422 -8.33 -29.19 13.00
C LEU A 422 -7.57 -29.34 11.67
N VAL A 423 -6.30 -29.74 11.71
CA VAL A 423 -5.44 -29.76 10.52
C VAL A 423 -4.97 -31.19 10.27
N PRO A 424 -5.43 -31.84 9.18
CA PRO A 424 -4.99 -33.19 8.85
C PRO A 424 -3.47 -33.31 8.81
N GLY A 425 -2.92 -34.30 9.52
CA GLY A 425 -1.48 -34.56 9.58
C GLY A 425 -0.71 -33.73 10.60
N VAL A 426 -1.34 -32.73 11.25
CA VAL A 426 -0.67 -31.83 12.20
C VAL A 426 -1.35 -31.83 13.55
N TRP A 427 -2.67 -31.64 13.58
CA TRP A 427 -3.42 -31.43 14.82
C TRP A 427 -4.85 -31.96 14.74
#